data_AF-A0A1H3J2L4-F1
#
_entry.id   AF-A0A1H3J2L4-F1
#
_cell.length_a   1.000
_cell.length_b   1.000
_cell.length_c   1.000
_cell.angle_alpha   90.00
_cell.angle_beta   90.00
_cell.angle_gamma   90.00
#
_symmetry.space_group_name_H-M   'P 1'
#
loop_
_entity.id
_entity.type
_entity.pdbx_description
1 polymer ?
#
loop_
_entity_poly.entity_id
_entity_poly.type
_entity_poly.pdbx_seq_one_letter_code
_entity_poly.pdbx_strand_id
1 'polypeptide(L)'
;MGKRASMSRRRTAGFTLIELLVTIAIGAVLIGLAMPSFTDAIRSSRVTSAANEFSASVALARSEAIRSGRIGYMCASINGTSCGGQWNDGWLVWTDLNNNAAADADERPRRTESIRDVDLTGTALAGGSATTLKFDNRGRLSEGGKREFVLKAASCRSGANQLRKFELSTTGQVTMEKDKCP
;
A
#
# COMPACT_ATOMS: atom_id res chain seq x y z
N MET A 1 28.62 -19.00 -73.65
CA MET A 1 29.42 -18.36 -72.56
C MET A 1 28.67 -18.48 -71.24
N GLY A 2 29.16 -19.26 -70.27
CA GLY A 2 28.58 -19.33 -68.91
C GLY A 2 29.46 -18.59 -67.91
N LYS A 3 28.97 -17.50 -67.31
CA LYS A 3 29.64 -16.79 -66.21
C LYS A 3 29.37 -17.54 -64.90
N ARG A 4 30.41 -18.10 -64.29
CA ARG A 4 30.32 -18.65 -62.92
C ARG A 4 30.35 -17.49 -61.92
N ALA A 5 29.24 -17.29 -61.20
CA ALA A 5 29.21 -16.36 -60.08
C ALA A 5 29.99 -16.97 -58.90
N SER A 6 31.05 -16.28 -58.46
CA SER A 6 31.78 -16.59 -57.24
C SER A 6 30.93 -16.18 -56.03
N MET A 7 30.41 -17.16 -55.28
CA MET A 7 29.80 -16.90 -53.98
C MET A 7 30.90 -16.63 -52.95
N SER A 8 31.07 -15.35 -52.59
CA SER A 8 31.85 -14.95 -51.42
C SER A 8 31.20 -15.50 -50.15
N ARG A 9 31.83 -16.51 -49.54
CA ARG A 9 31.41 -17.06 -48.25
C ARG A 9 31.75 -16.04 -47.18
N ARG A 10 30.77 -15.26 -46.72
CA ARG A 10 30.91 -14.44 -45.50
C ARG A 10 31.31 -15.39 -44.36
N ARG A 11 32.51 -15.20 -43.81
CA ARG A 11 32.91 -15.89 -42.57
C ARG A 11 32.08 -15.29 -41.44
N THR A 12 31.18 -16.08 -40.87
CA THR A 12 30.51 -15.74 -39.63
C THR A 12 31.56 -15.73 -38.53
N ALA A 13 31.89 -14.56 -37.98
CA ALA A 13 32.72 -14.47 -36.78
C ALA A 13 31.87 -14.96 -35.59
N GLY A 14 32.22 -16.10 -35.03
CA GLY A 14 31.60 -16.63 -33.81
C GLY A 14 32.35 -16.17 -32.57
N PHE A 15 31.64 -15.97 -31.46
CA PHE A 15 32.24 -15.73 -30.15
C PHE A 15 33.06 -16.94 -29.70
N THR A 16 34.18 -16.71 -29.02
CA THR A 16 34.97 -17.80 -28.44
C THR A 16 34.27 -18.36 -27.20
N LEU A 17 34.47 -19.65 -26.89
CA LEU A 17 33.89 -20.27 -25.69
C LEU A 17 34.33 -19.54 -24.41
N ILE A 18 35.56 -19.06 -24.37
CA ILE A 18 36.08 -18.28 -23.23
C ILE A 18 35.38 -16.92 -23.11
N GLU A 19 35.07 -16.25 -24.22
CA GLU A 19 34.35 -14.98 -24.22
C GLU A 19 32.90 -15.12 -23.73
N LEU A 20 32.22 -16.22 -24.09
CA LEU A 20 30.92 -16.54 -23.52
C LEU A 20 31.01 -16.78 -22.00
N LEU A 21 32.02 -17.51 -21.53
CA LEU A 21 32.19 -17.76 -20.10
C LEU A 21 32.50 -16.48 -19.32
N VAL A 22 33.35 -15.61 -19.86
CA VAL A 22 33.68 -14.32 -19.22
C VAL A 22 32.47 -13.40 -19.20
N THR A 23 31.68 -13.32 -20.28
CA THR A 23 30.47 -12.49 -20.32
C THR A 23 29.41 -12.97 -19.33
N ILE A 24 29.18 -14.29 -19.22
CA ILE A 24 28.28 -14.87 -18.20
C ILE A 24 28.80 -14.59 -16.79
N ALA A 25 30.10 -14.74 -16.54
CA ALA A 25 30.70 -14.47 -15.23
C ALA A 25 30.53 -13.00 -14.81
N ILE A 26 30.80 -12.05 -15.72
CA ILE A 26 30.58 -10.62 -15.47
C ILE A 26 29.09 -10.34 -15.24
N GLY A 27 28.21 -10.93 -16.06
CA GLY A 27 26.76 -10.79 -15.90
C GLY A 27 26.27 -11.28 -14.54
N ALA A 28 26.77 -12.42 -14.05
CA ALA A 28 26.42 -12.96 -12.75
C ALA A 28 26.83 -12.04 -11.59
N VAL A 29 28.04 -11.45 -11.65
CA VAL A 29 28.50 -10.47 -10.65
C VAL A 29 27.60 -9.23 -10.64
N LEU A 30 27.27 -8.69 -11.81
CA LEU A 30 26.41 -7.51 -11.93
C LEU A 30 25.00 -7.76 -11.39
N ILE A 31 24.40 -8.93 -11.71
CA ILE A 31 23.08 -9.32 -11.18
C ILE A 31 23.12 -9.42 -9.65
N GLY A 32 24.17 -10.04 -9.09
CA GLY A 32 24.34 -10.18 -7.64
C GLY A 32 24.34 -8.84 -6.90
N LEU A 33 24.93 -7.80 -7.49
CA LEU A 33 24.96 -6.45 -6.92
C LEU A 33 23.61 -5.71 -7.04
N ALA A 34 22.85 -5.97 -8.10
CA ALA A 34 21.61 -5.25 -8.39
C ALA A 34 20.39 -5.78 -7.61
N MET A 35 20.30 -7.10 -7.39
CA MET A 35 19.17 -7.76 -6.72
C MET A 35 18.72 -7.14 -5.39
N PRO A 36 19.61 -6.85 -4.40
CA PRO A 36 19.16 -6.32 -3.11
C PRO A 36 18.43 -4.97 -3.25
N SER A 37 18.91 -4.08 -4.13
CA SER A 37 18.28 -2.76 -4.35
C SER A 37 16.87 -2.87 -4.94
N PHE A 38 16.61 -3.85 -5.79
CA PHE A 38 15.27 -4.07 -6.36
C PHE A 38 14.26 -4.52 -5.30
N THR A 39 14.67 -5.39 -4.37
CA THR A 39 13.78 -5.85 -3.30
C THR A 39 13.30 -4.70 -2.42
N ASP A 40 14.15 -3.69 -2.18
CA ASP A 40 13.78 -2.50 -1.40
C ASP A 40 12.86 -1.55 -2.12
N ALA A 41 13.14 -1.34 -3.41
CA ALA A 41 12.28 -0.53 -4.25
C ALA A 41 10.87 -1.13 -4.27
N ILE A 42 10.74 -2.46 -4.39
CA ILE A 42 9.46 -3.16 -4.35
C ILE A 42 8.77 -3.00 -2.99
N ARG A 43 9.49 -3.19 -1.88
CA ARG A 43 8.93 -3.00 -0.52
C ARG A 43 8.45 -1.57 -0.28
N SER A 44 9.26 -0.58 -0.66
CA SER A 44 8.88 0.84 -0.55
C SER A 44 7.68 1.19 -1.43
N SER A 45 7.60 0.60 -2.63
CA SER A 45 6.44 0.75 -3.52
C SER A 45 5.18 0.18 -2.87
N ARG A 46 5.23 -1.04 -2.31
CA ARG A 46 4.09 -1.66 -1.60
C ARG A 46 3.60 -0.81 -0.42
N VAL A 47 4.53 -0.32 0.41
CA VAL A 47 4.20 0.59 1.52
C VAL A 47 3.53 1.86 1.00
N THR A 48 4.04 2.44 -0.09
CA THR A 48 3.47 3.66 -0.68
C THR A 48 2.08 3.43 -1.27
N SER A 49 1.86 2.30 -1.95
CA SER A 49 0.55 1.95 -2.50
C SER A 49 -0.48 1.72 -1.39
N ALA A 50 -0.15 0.92 -0.38
CA ALA A 50 -1.03 0.69 0.77
C ALA A 50 -1.32 1.98 1.54
N ALA A 51 -0.32 2.86 1.67
CA ALA A 51 -0.48 4.18 2.28
C ALA A 51 -1.49 5.06 1.53
N ASN A 52 -1.35 5.11 0.21
CA ASN A 52 -2.24 5.89 -0.64
C ASN A 52 -3.67 5.33 -0.60
N GLU A 53 -3.83 4.01 -0.62
CA GLU A 53 -5.14 3.37 -0.52
C GLU A 53 -5.81 3.66 0.83
N PHE A 54 -5.06 3.53 1.93
CA PHE A 54 -5.56 3.86 3.26
C PHE A 54 -5.99 5.33 3.36
N SER A 55 -5.12 6.26 2.92
CA SER A 55 -5.44 7.70 2.90
C SER A 55 -6.66 8.03 2.02
N ALA A 56 -6.80 7.35 0.88
CA ALA A 56 -7.94 7.53 -0.01
C ALA A 56 -9.23 7.00 0.63
N SER A 57 -9.18 5.87 1.34
CA SER A 57 -10.32 5.33 2.09
C SER A 57 -10.76 6.22 3.24
N VAL A 58 -9.82 6.83 3.98
CA VAL A 58 -10.13 7.82 5.01
C VAL A 58 -10.82 9.04 4.39
N ALA A 59 -10.27 9.56 3.29
CA ALA A 59 -10.85 10.68 2.57
C ALA A 59 -12.25 10.36 2.03
N LEU A 60 -12.44 9.13 1.53
CA LEU A 60 -13.74 8.64 1.05
C LEU A 60 -14.78 8.64 2.17
N ALA A 61 -14.48 8.00 3.31
CA ALA A 61 -15.38 7.95 4.46
C ALA A 61 -15.80 9.34 4.93
N ARG A 62 -14.82 10.26 5.02
CA ARG A 62 -15.06 11.66 5.36
C ARG A 62 -15.93 12.36 4.33
N SER A 63 -15.65 12.15 3.03
CA SER A 63 -16.41 12.80 1.95
C SER A 63 -17.86 12.30 1.88
N GLU A 64 -18.09 11.02 2.11
CA GLU A 64 -19.43 10.45 2.13
C GLU A 64 -20.22 10.92 3.36
N ALA A 65 -19.58 11.09 4.52
CA ALA A 65 -20.21 11.71 5.69
C ALA A 65 -20.71 13.14 5.38
N ILE A 66 -19.85 13.96 4.77
CA ILE A 66 -20.20 15.34 4.38
C ILE A 66 -21.31 15.34 3.33
N ARG A 67 -21.20 14.49 2.31
CA ARG A 67 -22.13 14.44 1.18
C ARG A 67 -23.52 13.96 1.59
N SER A 68 -23.58 12.93 2.42
CA SER A 68 -24.84 12.33 2.89
C SER A 68 -25.49 13.11 4.03
N GLY A 69 -24.71 13.96 4.72
CA GLY A 69 -25.14 14.61 5.95
C GLY A 69 -25.24 13.66 7.15
N ARG A 70 -24.66 12.45 7.04
CA ARG A 70 -24.75 11.36 8.03
C ARG A 70 -23.37 10.95 8.53
N ILE A 71 -23.31 9.95 9.41
CA ILE A 71 -22.04 9.45 9.92
C ILE A 71 -21.39 8.55 8.86
N GLY A 72 -20.17 8.90 8.46
CA GLY A 72 -19.33 8.05 7.61
C GLY A 72 -18.40 7.20 8.47
N TYR A 73 -18.35 5.91 8.17
CA TYR A 73 -17.54 4.94 8.89
C TYR A 73 -16.38 4.46 8.04
N MET A 74 -15.24 4.26 8.69
CA MET A 74 -14.16 3.43 8.19
C MET A 74 -13.67 2.53 9.31
N CYS A 75 -13.67 1.21 9.13
CA CYS A 75 -13.23 0.28 10.17
C CYS A 75 -12.47 -0.90 9.59
N ALA A 76 -11.57 -1.48 10.38
CA ALA A 76 -10.96 -2.77 10.07
C ALA A 76 -12.06 -3.83 9.91
N SER A 77 -11.91 -4.72 8.93
CA SER A 77 -12.91 -5.74 8.64
C SER A 77 -12.28 -6.99 8.04
N ILE A 78 -12.56 -8.14 8.65
CA ILE A 78 -12.14 -9.46 8.15
C ILE A 78 -13.03 -9.90 6.97
N ASN A 79 -14.34 -9.70 7.10
CA ASN A 79 -15.35 -10.27 6.20
C ASN A 79 -15.92 -9.25 5.19
N GLY A 80 -15.64 -7.95 5.36
CA GLY A 80 -16.17 -6.89 4.52
C GLY A 80 -17.66 -6.58 4.73
N THR A 81 -18.28 -7.08 5.79
CA THR A 81 -19.70 -6.84 6.11
C THR A 81 -19.89 -6.31 7.52
N SER A 82 -18.92 -6.50 8.42
CA SER A 82 -18.94 -5.93 9.76
C SER A 82 -17.55 -5.43 10.18
N CYS A 83 -17.52 -4.47 11.11
CA CYS A 83 -16.28 -4.04 11.72
C CYS A 83 -15.73 -5.15 12.62
N GLY A 84 -14.44 -5.45 12.50
CA GLY A 84 -13.76 -6.47 13.29
C GLY A 84 -12.39 -6.84 12.70
N GLY A 85 -11.50 -7.34 13.56
CA GLY A 85 -10.12 -7.67 13.17
C GLY A 85 -9.17 -6.47 13.21
N GLN A 86 -8.12 -6.55 12.40
CA GLN A 86 -7.05 -5.57 12.29
C GLN A 86 -7.02 -4.94 10.89
N TRP A 87 -6.37 -3.79 10.74
CA TRP A 87 -6.30 -3.10 9.44
C TRP A 87 -5.62 -3.93 8.33
N ASN A 88 -4.76 -4.89 8.72
CA ASN A 88 -4.17 -5.86 7.80
C ASN A 88 -5.17 -6.84 7.18
N ASP A 89 -6.29 -7.11 7.86
CA ASP A 89 -7.35 -7.97 7.34
C ASP A 89 -8.15 -7.29 6.22
N GLY A 90 -7.95 -5.98 6.05
CA GLY A 90 -8.70 -5.11 5.17
C GLY A 90 -9.56 -4.14 5.96
N TRP A 91 -10.35 -3.34 5.26
CA TRP A 91 -11.24 -2.38 5.88
C TRP A 91 -12.49 -2.14 5.04
N LEU A 92 -13.49 -1.60 5.71
CA LEU A 92 -14.76 -1.21 5.12
C LEU A 92 -14.92 0.30 5.22
N VAL A 93 -15.47 0.91 4.17
CA VAL A 93 -15.92 2.32 4.16
C VAL A 93 -17.39 2.37 3.81
N TRP A 94 -18.20 3.02 4.64
CA TRP A 94 -19.66 3.06 4.46
C TRP A 94 -20.27 4.27 5.15
N THR A 95 -21.56 4.51 4.91
CA THR A 95 -22.32 5.60 5.53
C THR A 95 -23.55 5.02 6.21
N ASP A 96 -23.79 5.42 7.46
CA ASP A 96 -24.90 4.93 8.26
C ASP A 96 -26.19 5.70 7.93
N LEU A 97 -26.97 5.12 7.02
CA LEU A 97 -28.21 5.69 6.46
C LEU A 97 -29.41 5.51 7.38
N ASN A 98 -29.38 4.55 8.29
CA ASN A 98 -30.49 4.25 9.18
C ASN A 98 -30.15 4.45 10.69
N ASN A 99 -28.93 4.87 11.00
CA ASN A 99 -28.40 5.15 12.34
C ASN A 99 -28.36 3.91 13.25
N ASN A 100 -28.10 2.73 12.68
CA ASN A 100 -28.03 1.45 13.41
C ASN A 100 -26.58 1.02 13.71
N ALA A 101 -25.57 1.77 13.25
CA ALA A 101 -24.15 1.45 13.38
C ALA A 101 -23.74 0.07 12.81
N ALA A 102 -24.46 -0.44 11.81
CA ALA A 102 -24.16 -1.68 11.09
C ALA A 102 -24.08 -1.39 9.58
N ALA A 103 -23.10 -2.01 8.91
CA ALA A 103 -22.97 -1.86 7.46
C ALA A 103 -24.01 -2.73 6.75
N ASP A 104 -25.02 -2.08 6.16
CA ASP A 104 -26.10 -2.76 5.45
C ASP A 104 -25.88 -2.82 3.94
N ALA A 105 -26.57 -3.74 3.25
CA ALA A 105 -26.38 -3.95 1.81
C ALA A 105 -26.81 -2.74 0.96
N ASP A 106 -27.84 -2.01 1.40
CA ASP A 106 -28.36 -0.80 0.76
C ASP A 106 -27.45 0.43 0.97
N GLU A 107 -26.54 0.38 1.95
CA GLU A 107 -25.51 1.40 2.21
C GLU A 107 -24.25 1.21 1.35
N ARG A 108 -24.22 0.12 0.56
CA ARG A 108 -23.19 -0.19 -0.45
C ARG A 108 -21.76 -0.04 0.10
N PRO A 109 -21.41 -0.75 1.19
CA PRO A 109 -20.14 -0.60 1.84
C PRO A 109 -18.99 -0.96 0.88
N ARG A 110 -17.98 -0.09 0.78
CA ARG A 110 -16.78 -0.31 -0.04
C ARG A 110 -15.73 -1.05 0.76
N ARG A 111 -15.45 -2.28 0.34
CA ARG A 111 -14.43 -3.13 0.95
C ARG A 111 -13.06 -2.93 0.29
N THR A 112 -12.01 -2.88 1.10
CA THR A 112 -10.63 -3.16 0.72
C THR A 112 -10.24 -4.53 1.26
N GLU A 113 -9.60 -5.34 0.42
CA GLU A 113 -9.11 -6.68 0.76
C GLU A 113 -7.94 -6.66 1.75
N SER A 114 -7.61 -7.82 2.32
CA SER A 114 -6.44 -7.99 3.17
C SER A 114 -5.17 -7.50 2.49
N ILE A 115 -4.40 -6.67 3.19
CA ILE A 115 -3.10 -6.20 2.70
C ILE A 115 -1.99 -7.12 3.21
N ARG A 116 -1.06 -7.49 2.32
CA ARG A 116 0.07 -8.38 2.61
C ARG A 116 1.39 -7.64 2.48
N ASP A 117 2.44 -8.20 3.10
CA ASP A 117 3.82 -7.70 3.05
C ASP A 117 4.04 -6.30 3.66
N VAL A 118 3.01 -5.78 4.34
CA VAL A 118 3.03 -4.54 5.14
C VAL A 118 2.33 -4.82 6.46
N ASP A 119 2.55 -3.97 7.45
CA ASP A 119 1.96 -4.02 8.77
C ASP A 119 1.38 -2.64 9.08
N LEU A 120 0.06 -2.57 9.27
CA LEU A 120 -0.71 -1.36 9.52
C LEU A 120 -1.35 -1.43 10.90
N THR A 121 -0.92 -0.53 11.77
CA THR A 121 -1.44 -0.41 13.14
C THR A 121 -2.02 0.98 13.34
N GLY A 122 -3.05 1.08 14.18
CA GLY A 122 -3.69 2.34 14.54
C GLY A 122 -3.80 2.48 16.05
N THR A 123 -3.46 3.64 16.58
CA THR A 123 -3.53 3.97 18.01
C THR A 123 -4.46 5.16 18.25
N ALA A 124 -5.27 5.04 19.30
CA ALA A 124 -6.09 6.15 19.79
C ALA A 124 -5.29 7.02 20.76
N LEU A 125 -5.64 8.32 20.84
CA LEU A 125 -4.91 9.29 21.67
C LEU A 125 -4.91 8.93 23.17
N ALA A 126 -5.93 8.22 23.64
CA ALA A 126 -6.05 7.77 25.03
C ALA A 126 -5.24 6.48 25.33
N GLY A 127 -4.48 5.98 24.35
CA GLY A 127 -3.92 4.63 24.38
C GLY A 127 -4.94 3.59 23.93
N GLY A 128 -4.46 2.49 23.34
CA GLY A 128 -5.29 1.42 22.78
C GLY A 128 -5.42 1.45 21.25
N SER A 129 -5.93 0.35 20.68
CA SER A 129 -6.03 0.17 19.24
C SER A 129 -7.20 0.95 18.65
N ALA A 130 -6.92 1.77 17.63
CA ALA A 130 -7.94 2.44 16.83
C ALA A 130 -8.26 1.60 15.61
N THR A 131 -9.36 0.82 15.67
CA THR A 131 -9.83 -0.03 14.55
C THR A 131 -11.06 0.52 13.85
N THR A 132 -11.59 1.65 14.31
CA THR A 132 -12.76 2.33 13.73
C THR A 132 -12.53 3.84 13.73
N LEU A 133 -12.94 4.47 12.64
CA LEU A 133 -12.99 5.89 12.41
C LEU A 133 -14.42 6.26 12.06
N LYS A 134 -14.93 7.31 12.72
CA LYS A 134 -16.28 7.83 12.51
C LYS A 134 -16.19 9.32 12.19
N PHE A 135 -16.76 9.71 11.07
CA PHE A 135 -16.80 11.08 10.60
C PHE A 135 -18.22 11.63 10.74
N ASP A 136 -18.35 12.80 11.35
CA ASP A 136 -19.62 13.53 11.38
C ASP A 136 -19.92 14.20 10.02
N ASN A 137 -21.10 14.80 9.90
CA ASN A 137 -21.54 15.50 8.70
C ASN A 137 -20.72 16.76 8.34
N ARG A 138 -19.79 17.19 9.20
CA ARG A 138 -18.82 18.27 8.95
C ARG A 138 -17.44 17.70 8.62
N GLY A 139 -17.31 16.37 8.53
CA GLY A 139 -16.08 15.65 8.26
C GLY A 139 -15.08 15.67 9.41
N ARG A 140 -15.53 15.92 10.64
CA ARG A 140 -14.71 15.83 11.86
C ARG A 140 -14.81 14.43 12.45
N LEU A 141 -13.81 14.03 13.24
CA LEU A 141 -13.90 12.79 14.00
C LEU A 141 -14.93 12.91 15.12
N SER A 142 -15.94 12.04 15.12
CA SER A 142 -17.05 12.11 16.08
C SER A 142 -16.64 11.75 17.51
N GLU A 143 -15.62 10.89 17.66
CA GLU A 143 -15.11 10.43 18.96
C GLU A 143 -14.06 11.37 19.55
N GLY A 144 -13.69 12.43 18.84
CA GLY A 144 -12.63 13.35 19.25
C GLY A 144 -11.24 12.71 19.36
N GLY A 145 -10.25 13.53 19.73
CA GLY A 145 -8.84 13.14 19.76
C GLY A 145 -8.23 12.89 18.36
N LYS A 146 -6.91 12.98 18.25
CA LYS A 146 -6.20 12.54 17.05
C LYS A 146 -6.14 11.01 17.00
N ARG A 147 -5.84 10.47 15.83
CA ARG A 147 -5.49 9.06 15.64
C ARG A 147 -4.16 8.98 14.93
N GLU A 148 -3.29 8.11 15.42
CA GLU A 148 -2.01 7.85 14.76
C GLU A 148 -2.06 6.48 14.12
N PHE A 149 -1.51 6.37 12.92
CA PHE A 149 -1.35 5.09 12.24
C PHE A 149 0.10 4.92 11.81
N VAL A 150 0.60 3.70 11.94
CA VAL A 150 1.93 3.33 11.47
C VAL A 150 1.77 2.22 10.45
N LEU A 151 2.21 2.49 9.22
CA LEU A 151 2.31 1.52 8.14
C LEU A 151 3.78 1.27 7.86
N LYS A 152 4.23 0.02 7.93
CA LYS A 152 5.60 -0.37 7.58
C LYS A 152 5.63 -1.59 6.70
N ALA A 153 6.73 -1.82 5.99
CA ALA A 153 6.94 -3.12 5.34
C ALA A 153 7.04 -4.24 6.39
N ALA A 154 6.49 -5.42 6.10
CA ALA A 154 6.56 -6.57 7.01
C ALA A 154 8.02 -6.97 7.30
N SER A 155 8.88 -6.91 6.29
CA SER A 155 10.33 -7.02 6.41
C SER A 155 11.00 -5.65 6.30
N CYS A 156 10.72 -4.78 7.25
CA CYS A 156 11.32 -3.45 7.37
C CYS A 156 12.82 -3.58 7.64
N ARG A 157 13.68 -3.15 6.72
CA ARG A 157 15.13 -3.11 6.99
C ARG A 157 15.49 -1.83 7.75
N SER A 158 16.18 -1.95 8.87
CA SER A 158 16.66 -0.79 9.65
C SER A 158 17.32 0.27 8.75
N GLY A 159 16.91 1.52 8.93
CA GLY A 159 17.37 2.67 8.15
C GLY A 159 16.73 2.84 6.77
N ALA A 160 15.96 1.87 6.26
CA ALA A 160 15.26 1.99 4.98
C ALA A 160 13.97 2.84 5.11
N ASN A 161 13.63 3.61 4.08
CA ASN A 161 12.44 4.47 4.03
C ASN A 161 11.12 3.71 3.79
N GLN A 162 10.93 2.59 4.50
CA GLN A 162 9.82 1.65 4.35
C GLN A 162 8.78 1.79 5.47
N LEU A 163 8.70 2.97 6.10
CA LEU A 163 7.71 3.31 7.13
C LEU A 163 6.95 4.59 6.73
N ARG A 164 5.67 4.64 7.04
CA ARG A 164 4.79 5.81 6.92
C ARG A 164 4.04 6.00 8.23
N LYS A 165 4.02 7.23 8.71
CA LYS A 165 3.21 7.66 9.86
C LYS A 165 2.06 8.49 9.33
N PHE A 166 0.86 8.21 9.80
CA PHE A 166 -0.32 9.03 9.53
C PHE A 166 -0.78 9.64 10.83
N GLU A 167 -1.06 10.93 10.79
CA GLU A 167 -1.81 11.61 11.84
C GLU A 167 -3.16 12.03 11.26
N LEU A 168 -4.24 11.56 11.87
CA LEU A 168 -5.59 12.04 11.60
C LEU A 168 -5.98 13.03 12.70
N SER A 169 -6.17 14.29 12.32
CA SER A 169 -6.58 15.35 13.24
C SER A 169 -8.05 15.18 13.67
N THR A 170 -8.44 15.90 14.73
CA THR A 170 -9.85 15.99 15.15
C THR A 170 -10.76 16.62 14.09
N THR A 171 -10.19 17.44 13.19
CA THR A 171 -10.91 18.03 12.05
C THR A 171 -11.04 17.10 10.85
N GLY A 172 -10.55 15.86 10.96
CA GLY A 172 -10.59 14.84 9.92
C GLY A 172 -9.56 15.02 8.81
N GLN A 173 -8.53 15.83 9.03
CA GLN A 173 -7.41 15.96 8.08
C GLN A 173 -6.37 14.87 8.32
N VAL A 174 -5.97 14.20 7.25
CA VAL A 174 -4.87 13.23 7.26
C VAL A 174 -3.57 13.93 6.89
N THR A 175 -2.57 13.81 7.73
CA THR A 175 -1.17 14.15 7.41
C THR A 175 -0.38 12.85 7.34
N MET A 176 0.49 12.73 6.35
CA MET A 176 1.34 11.55 6.17
C MET A 176 2.81 11.96 6.10
N GLU A 177 3.65 11.28 6.86
CA GLU A 177 5.09 11.47 6.87
C GLU A 177 5.81 10.17 6.49
N LYS A 178 6.91 10.30 5.75
CA LYS A 178 7.82 9.18 5.47
C LYS A 178 8.83 9.07 6.59
N ASP A 179 9.08 7.85 7.05
CA ASP A 179 10.08 7.61 8.09
C ASP A 179 10.92 6.38 7.75
N LYS A 180 12.00 6.21 8.51
CA LYS A 180 12.89 5.05 8.44
C LYS A 180 12.35 3.93 9.34
N CYS A 181 12.60 2.70 8.91
CA CYS A 181 12.47 1.56 9.81
C CYS A 181 13.46 1.73 10.99
N PRO A 182 13.03 1.40 12.21
CA PRO A 182 13.95 1.27 13.35
C PRO A 182 15.02 0.20 13.07
#